data_AF-A0AAD5PJP5-F1
#
_entry.id   AF-A0AAD5PJP5-F1
#
_cell.length_a   1.000
_cell.length_b   1.000
_cell.length_c   1.000
_cell.angle_alpha   90.00
_cell.angle_beta   90.00
_cell.angle_gamma   90.00
#
_symmetry.space_group_name_H-M   'P 1'
#
loop_
_entity.id
_entity.type
_entity.pdbx_description
1 polymer ?
#
loop_
_entity_poly.entity_id
_entity_poly.type
_entity_poly.pdbx_seq_one_letter_code
_entity_poly.pdbx_strand_id
1 'polypeptide(L)'
;MLLDNQTYFETIEHLLESRTSAISDLVTKKQQHQHQQQVRLAYQLKEVVQIIQRTLIQVYEIFTKNQLVTNYVGEIEKTFMSKNTPAITRVFSPSTNVHLLMRYLPERVQNYTPQLESGEPLLPRDIQQFAQSWLQNIEELLQTHLGSLLQQIESHAVLVDVRSRLWDFLGTDTAMHRRSGMLLDNRRSTSSSWSETCKELFEQQYSIWDSLLRDAFNARAKELIDENAKKLADQPRQVIWKKIESRDALASRSLNSASLPLPNSSASKAIDEFKKTLNDASQGRSSLIQEVQYTFDTILQTMRTDLEYHPFNNNTEKDQYHSKTDTDMIRKYFEDACFNAISTYATGLKDLLDDLKGSTDEKTANKMSIFVGRLARTIGISSKELPRSVTLTKPATLELKSGLDKDPKYKKLQDDLLDIFHSSHESWISTVAKEFGKSLSVGLARTRWNDECSAALVWAGKT
;
A
#
# COMPACT_ATOMS: atom_id res chain seq x y z
N MET A 1 -40.45 17.78 -9.14
CA MET A 1 -39.60 17.90 -10.34
C MET A 1 -40.29 17.19 -11.49
N LEU A 2 -41.28 17.86 -12.07
CA LEU A 2 -41.99 17.53 -13.32
C LEU A 2 -42.91 18.72 -13.69
N LEU A 3 -42.74 19.87 -13.03
CA LEU A 3 -43.63 21.02 -13.09
C LEU A 3 -43.11 22.12 -14.02
N ASP A 4 -41.87 21.98 -14.54
CA ASP A 4 -41.16 22.97 -15.36
C ASP A 4 -40.83 22.43 -16.76
N ASN A 5 -41.78 21.76 -17.43
CA ASN A 5 -41.60 21.12 -18.75
C ASN A 5 -40.49 20.06 -18.84
N GLN A 6 -40.11 19.45 -17.71
CA GLN A 6 -39.10 18.39 -17.70
C GLN A 6 -39.68 17.06 -18.20
N THR A 7 -38.98 16.39 -19.10
CA THR A 7 -39.32 15.04 -19.58
C THR A 7 -38.88 13.95 -18.60
N TYR A 8 -39.38 12.72 -18.80
CA TYR A 8 -38.89 11.54 -18.06
C TYR A 8 -37.37 11.35 -18.20
N PHE A 9 -36.83 11.59 -19.40
CA PHE A 9 -35.40 11.51 -19.70
C PHE A 9 -34.60 12.56 -18.91
N GLU A 10 -34.99 13.82 -18.95
CA GLU A 10 -34.29 14.90 -18.23
C GLU A 10 -34.34 14.69 -16.70
N THR A 11 -35.39 14.03 -16.21
CA THR A 11 -35.53 13.71 -14.77
C THR A 11 -34.51 12.67 -14.33
N ILE A 12 -34.30 11.60 -15.12
CA ILE A 12 -33.27 10.59 -14.79
C ILE A 12 -31.86 11.16 -15.03
N GLU A 13 -31.65 11.93 -16.09
CA GLU A 13 -30.38 12.58 -16.40
C GLU A 13 -29.95 13.51 -15.26
N HIS A 14 -30.81 14.45 -14.84
CA HIS A 14 -30.51 15.37 -13.75
C HIS A 14 -30.22 14.65 -12.42
N LEU A 15 -30.95 13.56 -12.13
CA LEU A 15 -30.67 12.73 -10.95
C LEU A 15 -29.25 12.17 -11.02
N LEU A 16 -28.88 11.56 -12.15
CA LEU A 16 -27.59 10.94 -12.35
C LEU A 16 -26.46 11.97 -12.35
N GLU A 17 -26.62 13.10 -13.02
CA GLU A 17 -25.64 14.22 -13.04
C GLU A 17 -25.39 14.82 -11.66
N SER A 18 -26.46 15.04 -10.88
CA SER A 18 -26.33 15.54 -9.51
C SER A 18 -25.54 14.56 -8.63
N ARG A 19 -25.76 13.25 -8.81
CA ARG A 19 -25.05 12.19 -8.10
C ARG A 19 -23.59 12.06 -8.56
N THR A 20 -23.33 12.20 -9.87
CA THR A 20 -21.97 12.25 -10.43
C THR A 20 -21.20 13.44 -9.88
N SER A 21 -21.82 14.63 -9.83
CA SER A 21 -21.20 15.83 -9.29
C SER A 21 -20.84 15.65 -7.81
N ALA A 22 -21.74 15.07 -7.01
CA ALA A 22 -21.47 14.77 -5.60
C ALA A 22 -20.32 13.77 -5.41
N ILE A 23 -20.24 12.72 -6.24
CA ILE A 23 -19.12 11.77 -6.21
C ILE A 23 -17.82 12.46 -6.64
N SER A 24 -17.85 13.26 -7.70
CA SER A 24 -16.70 14.03 -8.19
C SER A 24 -16.17 14.96 -7.11
N ASP A 25 -17.04 15.72 -6.44
CA ASP A 25 -16.68 16.60 -5.34
C ASP A 25 -16.05 15.83 -4.17
N LEU A 26 -16.58 14.64 -3.85
CA LEU A 26 -15.97 13.80 -2.83
C LEU A 26 -14.58 13.38 -3.27
N VAL A 27 -14.39 12.83 -4.45
CA VAL A 27 -13.11 12.19 -4.84
C VAL A 27 -12.03 13.22 -5.18
N THR A 28 -12.39 14.41 -5.68
CA THR A 28 -11.43 15.46 -6.07
C THR A 28 -10.97 16.36 -4.93
N LYS A 29 -11.68 16.36 -3.80
CA LYS A 29 -11.38 17.25 -2.65
C LYS A 29 -10.04 16.89 -2.00
N LYS A 30 -9.00 17.65 -2.34
CA LYS A 30 -7.69 17.57 -1.69
C LYS A 30 -7.78 18.01 -0.23
N GLN A 31 -7.44 17.11 0.69
CA GLN A 31 -7.53 17.37 2.13
C GLN A 31 -6.32 18.18 2.63
N GLN A 32 -6.56 19.30 3.32
CA GLN A 32 -5.50 20.22 3.78
C GLN A 32 -4.92 19.93 5.19
N HIS A 33 -5.41 18.91 5.93
CA HIS A 33 -4.99 18.66 7.33
C HIS A 33 -4.59 17.21 7.64
N GLN A 34 -3.30 16.98 7.93
CA GLN A 34 -2.65 15.65 8.04
C GLN A 34 -3.19 14.70 9.12
N HIS A 35 -3.55 15.18 10.31
CA HIS A 35 -3.84 14.29 11.46
C HIS A 35 -5.28 13.74 11.54
N GLN A 36 -6.23 14.27 10.77
CA GLN A 36 -7.61 13.76 10.69
C GLN A 36 -7.93 13.13 9.33
N GLN A 37 -6.95 13.03 8.43
CA GLN A 37 -7.13 12.60 7.04
C GLN A 37 -7.58 11.14 6.90
N GLN A 38 -7.02 10.24 7.72
CA GLN A 38 -7.20 8.78 7.54
C GLN A 38 -8.61 8.30 7.89
N VAL A 39 -9.14 8.74 9.03
CA VAL A 39 -10.52 8.44 9.43
C VAL A 39 -11.50 9.03 8.42
N ARG A 40 -11.24 10.25 7.93
CA ARG A 40 -12.06 10.90 6.92
C ARG A 40 -12.03 10.17 5.58
N LEU A 41 -10.91 9.56 5.20
CA LEU A 41 -10.79 8.80 3.96
C LEU A 41 -11.75 7.61 3.91
N ALA A 42 -11.80 6.82 4.98
CA ALA A 42 -12.74 5.69 5.07
C ALA A 42 -14.20 6.17 5.01
N TYR A 43 -14.53 7.29 5.65
CA TYR A 43 -15.86 7.90 5.57
C TYR A 43 -16.19 8.41 4.16
N GLN A 44 -15.25 9.08 3.51
CA GLN A 44 -15.40 9.62 2.15
C GLN A 44 -15.63 8.49 1.13
N LEU A 45 -14.83 7.43 1.20
CA LEU A 45 -15.02 6.24 0.35
C LEU A 45 -16.36 5.55 0.66
N LYS A 46 -16.74 5.45 1.93
CA LYS A 46 -18.05 4.94 2.32
C LYS A 46 -19.19 5.79 1.75
N GLU A 47 -19.09 7.11 1.79
CA GLU A 47 -20.09 8.02 1.20
C GLU A 47 -20.22 7.81 -0.31
N VAL A 48 -19.09 7.66 -1.03
CA VAL A 48 -19.09 7.34 -2.46
C VAL A 48 -19.84 6.03 -2.72
N VAL A 49 -19.51 4.95 -2.00
CA VAL A 49 -20.19 3.65 -2.12
C VAL A 49 -21.68 3.79 -1.84
N GLN A 50 -22.07 4.54 -0.80
CA GLN A 50 -23.48 4.79 -0.45
C GLN A 50 -24.23 5.55 -1.55
N ILE A 51 -23.61 6.58 -2.14
CA ILE A 51 -24.22 7.33 -3.21
C ILE A 51 -24.47 6.42 -4.41
N ILE A 52 -23.50 5.57 -4.77
CA ILE A 52 -23.65 4.60 -5.86
C ILE A 52 -24.81 3.63 -5.59
N GLN A 53 -24.81 2.99 -4.42
CA GLN A 53 -25.83 2.02 -4.06
C GLN A 53 -27.23 2.65 -4.02
N ARG A 54 -27.36 3.78 -3.33
CA ARG A 54 -28.65 4.49 -3.21
C ARG A 54 -29.16 4.95 -4.56
N THR A 55 -28.29 5.46 -5.42
CA THR A 55 -28.70 5.96 -6.75
C THR A 55 -29.27 4.83 -7.59
N LEU A 56 -28.58 3.70 -7.68
CA LEU A 56 -29.05 2.56 -8.47
C LEU A 56 -30.31 1.93 -7.89
N ILE A 57 -30.42 1.80 -6.57
CA ILE A 57 -31.65 1.34 -5.92
C ILE A 57 -32.80 2.30 -6.19
N GLN A 58 -32.57 3.62 -6.08
CA GLN A 58 -33.57 4.63 -6.38
C GLN A 58 -34.01 4.56 -7.85
N VAL A 59 -33.07 4.42 -8.79
CA VAL A 59 -33.39 4.28 -10.22
C VAL A 59 -34.25 3.04 -10.46
N TYR A 60 -33.89 1.90 -9.88
CA TYR A 60 -34.67 0.67 -9.98
C TYR A 60 -36.07 0.83 -9.36
N GLU A 61 -36.18 1.37 -8.15
CA GLU A 61 -37.46 1.52 -7.46
C GLU A 61 -38.38 2.53 -8.16
N ILE A 62 -37.84 3.68 -8.57
CA ILE A 62 -38.60 4.80 -9.13
C ILE A 62 -39.04 4.51 -10.57
N PHE A 63 -38.15 3.98 -11.41
CA PHE A 63 -38.40 3.85 -12.84
C PHE A 63 -38.74 2.42 -13.30
N THR A 64 -38.29 1.39 -12.58
CA THR A 64 -38.49 -0.01 -13.01
C THR A 64 -39.58 -0.73 -12.21
N LYS A 65 -39.40 -0.86 -10.88
CA LYS A 65 -40.25 -1.72 -10.03
C LYS A 65 -41.61 -1.11 -9.71
N ASN A 66 -41.61 0.11 -9.16
CA ASN A 66 -42.85 0.78 -8.74
C ASN A 66 -43.37 1.77 -9.79
N GLN A 67 -42.56 2.07 -10.82
CA GLN A 67 -42.87 3.04 -11.87
C GLN A 67 -43.51 4.32 -11.32
N LEU A 68 -42.95 4.83 -10.22
CA LEU A 68 -43.54 5.92 -9.43
C LEU A 68 -43.76 7.16 -10.29
N VAL A 69 -42.78 7.51 -11.13
CA VAL A 69 -42.88 8.70 -12.00
C VAL A 69 -44.04 8.54 -12.98
N THR A 70 -44.14 7.40 -13.65
CA THR A 70 -45.24 7.09 -14.58
C THR A 70 -46.60 7.13 -13.88
N ASN A 71 -46.69 6.54 -12.68
CA ASN A 71 -47.92 6.53 -11.88
C ASN A 71 -48.32 7.94 -11.43
N TYR A 72 -47.38 8.75 -10.96
CA TYR A 72 -47.65 10.14 -10.55
C TYR A 72 -48.05 11.02 -11.73
N VAL A 73 -47.37 10.90 -12.88
CA VAL A 73 -47.74 11.62 -14.10
C VAL A 73 -49.13 11.20 -14.55
N GLY A 74 -49.45 9.90 -14.57
CA GLY A 74 -50.77 9.41 -14.92
C GLY A 74 -51.88 9.92 -13.99
N GLU A 75 -51.63 10.01 -12.68
CA GLU A 75 -52.58 10.59 -11.72
C GLU A 75 -52.74 12.11 -11.92
N ILE A 76 -51.65 12.84 -12.23
CA ILE A 76 -51.72 14.27 -12.58
C ILE A 76 -52.51 14.47 -13.87
N GLU A 77 -52.24 13.70 -14.93
CA GLU A 77 -52.98 13.77 -16.19
C GLU A 77 -54.48 13.48 -15.97
N LYS A 78 -54.79 12.42 -15.21
CA LYS A 78 -56.17 12.07 -14.87
C LYS A 78 -56.87 13.17 -14.07
N THR A 79 -56.16 13.81 -13.14
CA THR A 79 -56.70 14.86 -12.27
C THR A 79 -56.86 16.18 -13.02
N PHE A 80 -55.87 16.62 -13.78
CA PHE A 80 -55.82 17.97 -14.37
C PHE A 80 -56.28 18.03 -15.84
N MET A 81 -56.12 16.96 -16.63
CA MET A 81 -56.31 16.97 -18.09
C MET A 81 -57.64 16.36 -18.57
N SER A 82 -58.46 15.80 -17.67
CA SER A 82 -59.78 15.25 -18.06
C SER A 82 -60.72 16.35 -18.59
N LYS A 83 -61.45 16.06 -19.68
CA LYS A 83 -62.25 17.04 -20.45
C LYS A 83 -63.59 17.43 -19.81
N ASN A 84 -64.03 16.73 -18.77
CA ASN A 84 -65.42 16.81 -18.29
C ASN A 84 -65.67 17.85 -17.18
N THR A 85 -64.63 18.40 -16.55
CA THR A 85 -64.74 19.38 -15.46
C THR A 85 -63.52 20.31 -15.43
N PRO A 86 -63.65 21.60 -15.09
CA PRO A 86 -62.52 22.53 -15.02
C PRO A 86 -61.47 22.09 -13.99
N ALA A 87 -60.18 22.17 -14.32
CA ALA A 87 -59.08 21.67 -13.48
C ALA A 87 -59.13 22.21 -12.04
N ILE A 88 -59.45 23.49 -11.86
CA ILE A 88 -59.56 24.14 -10.55
C ILE A 88 -60.64 23.52 -9.65
N THR A 89 -61.72 22.99 -10.21
CA THR A 89 -62.79 22.32 -9.43
C THR A 89 -62.38 20.97 -8.87
N ARG A 90 -61.27 20.40 -9.35
CA ARG A 90 -60.73 19.11 -8.91
C ARG A 90 -59.59 19.25 -7.91
N VAL A 91 -58.83 20.35 -8.00
CA VAL A 91 -57.78 20.70 -7.02
C VAL A 91 -58.38 20.95 -5.64
N PHE A 92 -59.55 21.58 -5.61
CA PHE A 92 -60.30 21.79 -4.38
C PHE A 92 -61.28 20.63 -4.16
N SER A 93 -61.24 20.03 -2.97
CA SER A 93 -62.12 18.92 -2.57
C SER A 93 -63.61 19.24 -2.86
N PRO A 94 -64.45 18.22 -3.22
CA PRO A 94 -65.89 18.36 -3.43
C PRO A 94 -66.65 19.02 -2.26
N SER A 95 -66.06 19.01 -1.06
CA SER A 95 -66.60 19.60 0.17
C SER A 95 -66.49 21.13 0.22
N THR A 96 -65.78 21.75 -0.71
CA THR A 96 -65.56 23.20 -0.72
C THR A 96 -66.57 23.83 -1.68
N ASN A 97 -67.17 24.97 -1.33
CA ASN A 97 -68.08 25.72 -2.22
C ASN A 97 -67.30 26.39 -3.38
N VAL A 98 -66.51 25.61 -4.12
CA VAL A 98 -65.58 26.08 -5.16
C VAL A 98 -66.34 26.77 -6.29
N HIS A 99 -67.58 26.36 -6.57
CA HIS A 99 -68.45 27.02 -7.52
C HIS A 99 -68.72 28.51 -7.16
N LEU A 100 -68.71 28.87 -5.87
CA LEU A 100 -68.82 30.26 -5.42
C LEU A 100 -67.52 31.02 -5.67
N LEU A 101 -66.36 30.44 -5.35
CA LEU A 101 -65.06 31.05 -5.61
C LEU A 101 -64.80 31.23 -7.11
N MET A 102 -65.18 30.24 -7.91
CA MET A 102 -64.97 30.22 -9.36
C MET A 102 -65.71 31.35 -10.07
N ARG A 103 -66.89 31.74 -9.59
CA ARG A 103 -67.68 32.86 -10.13
C ARG A 103 -66.96 34.21 -10.04
N TYR A 104 -66.07 34.37 -9.05
CA TYR A 104 -65.32 35.61 -8.83
C TYR A 104 -63.91 35.60 -9.43
N LEU A 105 -63.46 34.47 -10.00
CA LEU A 105 -62.17 34.40 -10.67
C LEU A 105 -62.27 34.99 -12.09
N PRO A 106 -61.19 35.61 -12.62
CA PRO A 106 -61.16 36.02 -14.02
C PRO A 106 -61.33 34.83 -14.97
N GLU A 107 -61.96 35.07 -16.14
CA GLU A 107 -62.22 34.03 -17.16
C GLU A 107 -60.94 33.27 -17.57
N ARG A 108 -59.79 33.96 -17.62
CA ARG A 108 -58.49 33.36 -17.89
C ARG A 108 -58.08 32.28 -16.87
N VAL A 109 -58.47 32.44 -15.60
CA VAL A 109 -58.18 31.48 -14.53
C VAL A 109 -59.22 30.37 -14.50
N GLN A 110 -60.48 30.69 -14.82
CA GLN A 110 -61.55 29.70 -14.90
C GLN A 110 -61.32 28.67 -16.02
N ASN A 111 -60.80 29.15 -17.15
CA ASN A 111 -60.52 28.34 -18.34
C ASN A 111 -59.06 27.85 -18.42
N TYR A 112 -58.25 28.13 -17.40
CA TYR A 112 -56.87 27.67 -17.37
C TYR A 112 -56.83 26.14 -17.31
N THR A 113 -56.18 25.54 -18.29
CA THR A 113 -55.84 24.12 -18.31
C THR A 113 -54.31 24.05 -18.31
N PRO A 114 -53.69 23.45 -17.28
CA PRO A 114 -52.24 23.26 -17.31
C PRO A 114 -51.91 22.38 -18.50
N GLN A 115 -50.83 22.67 -19.21
CA GLN A 115 -50.30 21.78 -20.24
C GLN A 115 -49.19 20.97 -19.57
N LEU A 116 -49.26 19.64 -19.67
CA LEU A 116 -48.21 18.75 -19.23
C LEU A 116 -47.60 18.11 -20.47
N GLU A 117 -46.37 18.50 -20.80
CA GLU A 117 -45.57 17.88 -21.85
C GLU A 117 -44.60 16.88 -21.20
N SER A 118 -45.13 15.75 -20.76
CA SER A 118 -44.36 14.70 -20.04
C SER A 118 -43.44 13.87 -20.94
N GLY A 119 -43.68 13.88 -22.26
CA GLY A 119 -42.99 13.02 -23.22
C GLY A 119 -43.42 11.55 -23.15
N GLU A 120 -42.73 10.66 -23.86
CA GLU A 120 -42.97 9.21 -23.76
C GLU A 120 -42.31 8.63 -22.50
N PRO A 121 -42.97 7.67 -21.81
CA PRO A 121 -42.37 7.00 -20.68
C PRO A 121 -41.16 6.17 -21.13
N LEU A 122 -40.10 6.20 -20.32
CA LEU A 122 -38.86 5.48 -20.61
C LEU A 122 -39.09 3.96 -20.67
N LEU A 123 -38.53 3.30 -21.68
CA LEU A 123 -38.55 1.84 -21.74
C LEU A 123 -37.56 1.27 -20.71
N PRO A 124 -37.81 0.05 -20.19
CA PRO A 124 -36.89 -0.61 -19.27
C PRO A 124 -35.45 -0.72 -19.82
N ARG A 125 -35.30 -0.92 -21.14
CA ARG A 125 -33.99 -0.98 -21.80
C ARG A 125 -33.23 0.34 -21.76
N ASP A 126 -33.94 1.45 -21.92
CA ASP A 126 -33.31 2.78 -21.86
C ASP A 126 -32.81 3.04 -20.44
N ILE A 127 -33.59 2.68 -19.42
CA ILE A 127 -33.21 2.79 -18.00
C ILE A 127 -31.97 1.93 -17.69
N GLN A 128 -31.92 0.70 -18.20
CA GLN A 128 -30.74 -0.17 -18.08
C GLN A 128 -29.51 0.48 -18.73
N GLN A 129 -29.66 1.02 -19.95
CA GLN A 129 -28.57 1.69 -20.65
C GLN A 129 -28.08 2.94 -19.90
N PHE A 130 -28.97 3.76 -19.35
CA PHE A 130 -28.58 4.91 -18.52
C PHE A 130 -27.86 4.48 -17.25
N ALA A 131 -28.37 3.48 -16.54
CA ALA A 131 -27.73 2.98 -15.32
C ALA A 131 -26.34 2.39 -15.61
N GLN A 132 -26.18 1.66 -16.71
CA GLN A 132 -24.90 1.09 -17.14
C GLN A 132 -23.90 2.16 -17.55
N SER A 133 -24.30 3.10 -18.41
CA SER A 133 -23.45 4.18 -18.87
C SER A 133 -23.03 5.09 -17.71
N TRP A 134 -23.94 5.37 -16.79
CA TRP A 134 -23.62 6.11 -15.57
C TRP A 134 -22.62 5.38 -14.69
N LEU A 135 -22.83 4.08 -14.46
CA LEU A 135 -21.91 3.28 -13.64
C LEU A 135 -20.51 3.21 -14.27
N GLN A 136 -20.40 3.04 -15.59
CA GLN A 136 -19.13 3.08 -16.33
C GLN A 136 -18.42 4.43 -16.18
N ASN A 137 -19.16 5.55 -16.29
CA ASN A 137 -18.58 6.88 -16.06
C ASN A 137 -18.04 7.02 -14.62
N ILE A 138 -18.78 6.52 -13.62
CA ILE A 138 -18.32 6.50 -12.23
C ILE A 138 -17.09 5.58 -12.06
N GLU A 139 -17.03 4.44 -12.76
CA GLU A 139 -15.84 3.58 -12.80
C GLU A 139 -14.62 4.33 -13.33
N GLU A 140 -14.72 5.01 -14.46
CA GLU A 140 -13.63 5.79 -15.05
C GLU A 140 -13.18 6.95 -14.15
N LEU A 141 -14.14 7.67 -13.54
CA LEU A 141 -13.86 8.74 -12.59
C LEU A 141 -13.08 8.22 -11.38
N LEU A 142 -13.53 7.11 -10.81
CA LEU A 142 -12.86 6.51 -9.66
C LEU A 142 -11.50 5.95 -10.02
N GLN A 143 -11.34 5.26 -11.15
CA GLN A 143 -10.03 4.77 -11.61
C GLN A 143 -9.02 5.91 -11.75
N THR A 144 -9.46 7.08 -12.23
CA THR A 144 -8.59 8.25 -12.43
C THR A 144 -8.14 8.88 -11.12
N HIS A 145 -9.02 8.97 -10.11
CA HIS A 145 -8.75 9.77 -8.92
C HIS A 145 -8.46 8.94 -7.65
N LEU A 146 -8.90 7.69 -7.57
CA LEU A 146 -8.77 6.86 -6.38
C LEU A 146 -7.31 6.60 -6.01
N GLY A 147 -6.41 6.44 -6.99
CA GLY A 147 -4.97 6.33 -6.74
C GLY A 147 -4.42 7.56 -6.00
N SER A 148 -4.76 8.77 -6.46
CA SER A 148 -4.33 10.02 -5.80
C SER A 148 -4.92 10.21 -4.41
N LEU A 149 -6.13 9.69 -4.18
CA LEU A 149 -6.79 9.71 -2.88
C LEU A 149 -6.11 8.75 -1.90
N LEU A 150 -5.76 7.53 -2.36
CA LEU A 150 -5.06 6.52 -1.55
C LEU A 150 -3.57 6.85 -1.32
N GLN A 151 -2.96 7.71 -2.15
CA GLN A 151 -1.59 8.17 -1.96
C GLN A 151 -1.36 8.86 -0.60
N GLN A 152 -2.41 9.36 0.03
CA GLN A 152 -2.37 9.95 1.38
C GLN A 152 -2.09 8.92 2.49
N ILE A 153 -2.19 7.63 2.18
CA ILE A 153 -1.92 6.54 3.12
C ILE A 153 -0.42 6.24 3.11
N GLU A 154 0.22 6.41 4.27
CA GLU A 154 1.66 6.24 4.45
C GLU A 154 2.06 4.84 4.95
N SER A 155 1.12 4.02 5.40
CA SER A 155 1.41 2.69 5.96
C SER A 155 0.37 1.62 5.60
N HIS A 156 0.82 0.36 5.55
CA HIS A 156 -0.06 -0.78 5.30
C HIS A 156 -1.11 -0.96 6.41
N ALA A 157 -0.75 -0.69 7.66
CA ALA A 157 -1.68 -0.79 8.78
C ALA A 157 -2.93 0.09 8.57
N VAL A 158 -2.72 1.33 8.11
CA VAL A 158 -3.80 2.27 7.81
C VAL A 158 -4.59 1.82 6.59
N LEU A 159 -3.90 1.33 5.54
CA LEU A 159 -4.56 0.80 4.34
C LEU A 159 -5.50 -0.37 4.68
N VAL A 160 -5.05 -1.29 5.53
CA VAL A 160 -5.82 -2.45 5.99
C VAL A 160 -6.99 -2.02 6.90
N ASP A 161 -6.81 -1.02 7.78
CA ASP A 161 -7.91 -0.48 8.59
C ASP A 161 -9.01 0.15 7.72
N VAL A 162 -8.64 1.00 6.75
CA VAL A 162 -9.59 1.59 5.80
C VAL A 162 -10.32 0.49 5.00
N ARG A 163 -9.58 -0.49 4.49
CA ARG A 163 -10.13 -1.65 3.77
C ARG A 163 -11.12 -2.45 4.64
N SER A 164 -10.75 -2.73 5.88
CA SER A 164 -11.59 -3.50 6.81
C SER A 164 -12.89 -2.76 7.15
N ARG A 165 -12.83 -1.45 7.39
CA ARG A 165 -14.03 -0.63 7.62
C ARG A 165 -14.97 -0.58 6.41
N LEU A 166 -14.41 -0.56 5.20
CA LEU A 166 -15.21 -0.62 3.98
C LEU A 166 -15.85 -2.00 3.80
N TRP A 167 -15.15 -3.07 4.13
CA TRP A 167 -15.73 -4.42 4.13
C TRP A 167 -16.83 -4.60 5.16
N ASP A 168 -16.64 -4.08 6.37
CA ASP A 168 -17.69 -4.06 7.39
C ASP A 168 -18.90 -3.28 6.89
N PHE A 169 -18.67 -2.16 6.18
CA PHE A 169 -19.75 -1.40 5.57
C PHE A 169 -20.48 -2.18 4.47
N LEU A 170 -19.77 -2.70 3.48
CA LEU A 170 -20.35 -3.50 2.39
C LEU A 170 -21.05 -4.76 2.91
N GLY A 171 -20.49 -5.39 3.94
CA GLY A 171 -21.07 -6.55 4.63
C GLY A 171 -22.32 -6.18 5.41
N THR A 172 -22.33 -5.04 6.11
CA THR A 172 -23.51 -4.56 6.83
C THR A 172 -24.59 -4.01 5.92
N ASP A 173 -24.31 -3.54 4.69
CA ASP A 173 -25.36 -3.01 3.82
C ASP A 173 -26.29 -4.10 3.25
N THR A 174 -25.80 -5.34 3.17
CA THR A 174 -26.67 -6.52 3.00
C THR A 174 -27.66 -6.71 4.18
N ALA A 175 -27.36 -6.13 5.35
CA ALA A 175 -28.16 -6.19 6.58
C ALA A 175 -28.88 -4.86 6.96
N MET A 176 -28.38 -3.69 6.53
CA MET A 176 -28.86 -2.35 6.88
C MET A 176 -30.08 -1.88 6.07
N HIS A 177 -30.47 -2.62 5.03
CA HIS A 177 -31.79 -2.45 4.40
C HIS A 177 -32.97 -2.69 5.37
N ARG A 178 -32.70 -3.06 6.64
CA ARG A 178 -33.67 -3.10 7.75
C ARG A 178 -33.75 -1.83 8.62
N ARG A 179 -32.82 -0.87 8.53
CA ARG A 179 -32.67 0.20 9.55
C ARG A 179 -32.40 1.62 9.06
N SER A 180 -32.45 1.92 7.76
CA SER A 180 -32.45 3.32 7.33
C SER A 180 -33.84 3.93 7.54
N GLY A 181 -34.08 4.36 8.78
CA GLY A 181 -35.26 5.11 9.22
C GLY A 181 -35.27 6.51 8.61
N MET A 182 -35.80 6.63 7.41
CA MET A 182 -36.57 7.83 7.06
C MET A 182 -38.00 7.54 7.47
N LEU A 183 -38.52 8.34 8.41
CA LEU A 183 -39.85 8.24 9.02
C LEU A 183 -40.97 8.47 7.98
N LEU A 184 -41.18 7.52 7.08
CA LEU A 184 -42.39 7.41 6.27
C LEU A 184 -42.81 5.93 6.25
N ASP A 185 -43.76 5.68 7.16
CA ASP A 185 -44.78 4.63 7.14
C ASP A 185 -44.47 3.16 7.51
N ASN A 186 -45.23 2.74 8.52
CA ASN A 186 -45.60 1.40 8.93
C ASN A 186 -46.29 0.59 7.81
N ARG A 187 -45.60 0.28 6.71
CA ARG A 187 -46.04 -0.76 5.75
C ARG A 187 -44.86 -1.66 5.37
N ARG A 188 -44.92 -2.90 5.88
CA ARG A 188 -44.24 -4.13 5.43
C ARG A 188 -43.21 -3.93 4.29
N SER A 189 -41.94 -3.75 4.66
CA SER A 189 -40.74 -4.35 4.05
C SER A 189 -40.84 -4.77 2.57
N THR A 190 -40.58 -3.83 1.65
CA THR A 190 -40.36 -4.11 0.21
C THR A 190 -39.23 -3.25 -0.37
N SER A 191 -38.26 -2.81 0.44
CA SER A 191 -37.03 -2.19 -0.12
C SER A 191 -36.28 -3.23 -0.95
N SER A 192 -35.94 -2.83 -2.17
CA SER A 192 -35.29 -3.72 -3.14
C SER A 192 -33.88 -4.04 -2.68
N SER A 193 -33.50 -5.32 -2.71
CA SER A 193 -32.14 -5.69 -2.32
C SER A 193 -31.13 -5.23 -3.38
N TRP A 194 -29.89 -4.93 -2.98
CA TRP A 194 -28.79 -4.65 -3.90
C TRP A 194 -28.66 -5.72 -4.99
N SER A 195 -28.77 -7.00 -4.63
CA SER A 195 -28.70 -8.11 -5.58
C SER A 195 -29.85 -8.13 -6.58
N GLU A 196 -31.06 -7.75 -6.17
CA GLU A 196 -32.23 -7.65 -7.06
C GLU A 196 -32.03 -6.49 -8.03
N THR A 197 -31.61 -5.33 -7.51
CA THR A 197 -31.32 -4.12 -8.28
C THR A 197 -30.28 -4.39 -9.36
N CYS A 198 -29.15 -5.03 -9.02
CA CYS A 198 -28.10 -5.34 -9.99
C CYS A 198 -28.58 -6.32 -11.06
N LYS A 199 -29.36 -7.34 -10.69
CA LYS A 199 -29.86 -8.33 -11.64
C LYS A 199 -30.80 -7.70 -12.67
N GLU A 200 -31.65 -6.78 -12.26
CA GLU A 200 -32.60 -6.12 -13.16
C GLU A 200 -31.96 -5.00 -14.00
N LEU A 201 -31.02 -4.23 -13.43
CA LEU A 201 -30.37 -3.13 -14.15
C LEU A 201 -29.19 -3.57 -15.04
N PHE A 202 -28.47 -4.62 -14.64
CA PHE A 202 -27.22 -5.03 -15.27
C PHE A 202 -27.24 -6.46 -15.81
N GLU A 203 -28.32 -7.22 -15.59
CA GLU A 203 -28.42 -8.65 -15.93
C GLU A 203 -27.38 -9.55 -15.25
N GLN A 204 -26.56 -8.98 -14.35
CA GLN A 204 -25.47 -9.65 -13.64
C GLN A 204 -25.34 -9.13 -12.21
N GLN A 205 -24.64 -9.90 -11.37
CA GLN A 205 -24.27 -9.44 -10.05
C GLN A 205 -23.10 -8.45 -10.16
N TYR A 206 -23.22 -7.30 -9.50
CA TYR A 206 -22.18 -6.29 -9.49
C TYR A 206 -21.60 -6.12 -8.09
N SER A 207 -20.29 -6.24 -7.98
CA SER A 207 -19.52 -6.07 -6.74
C SER A 207 -18.78 -4.74 -6.78
N ILE A 208 -19.19 -3.79 -5.95
CA ILE A 208 -18.51 -2.49 -5.85
C ILE A 208 -17.04 -2.67 -5.43
N TRP A 209 -16.76 -3.63 -4.55
CA TRP A 209 -15.39 -3.90 -4.13
C TRP A 209 -14.53 -4.33 -5.32
N ASP A 210 -14.99 -5.33 -6.08
CA ASP A 210 -14.19 -5.94 -7.14
C ASP A 210 -14.02 -5.02 -8.35
N SER A 211 -15.08 -4.30 -8.73
CA SER A 211 -15.06 -3.45 -9.92
C SER A 211 -14.44 -2.07 -9.68
N LEU A 212 -14.57 -1.49 -8.48
CA LEU A 212 -14.21 -0.08 -8.24
C LEU A 212 -13.03 0.13 -7.30
N LEU A 213 -12.86 -0.72 -6.30
CA LEU A 213 -11.95 -0.41 -5.17
C LEU A 213 -10.74 -1.34 -5.12
N ARG A 214 -10.91 -2.63 -5.39
CA ARG A 214 -9.91 -3.67 -5.15
C ARG A 214 -8.56 -3.37 -5.79
N ASP A 215 -8.55 -3.01 -7.07
CA ASP A 215 -7.32 -2.80 -7.83
C ASP A 215 -6.52 -1.60 -7.31
N ALA A 216 -7.20 -0.50 -6.98
CA ALA A 216 -6.54 0.69 -6.44
C ALA A 216 -5.92 0.44 -5.05
N PHE A 217 -6.61 -0.31 -4.18
CA PHE A 217 -6.05 -0.71 -2.88
C PHE A 217 -4.85 -1.64 -3.04
N ASN A 218 -4.93 -2.60 -3.95
CA ASN A 218 -3.83 -3.52 -4.22
C ASN A 218 -2.64 -2.82 -4.89
N ALA A 219 -2.88 -1.86 -5.77
CA ALA A 219 -1.84 -1.01 -6.36
C ALA A 219 -1.14 -0.19 -5.29
N ARG A 220 -1.89 0.48 -4.39
CA ARG A 220 -1.28 1.27 -3.32
C ARG A 220 -0.46 0.42 -2.34
N ALA A 221 -0.90 -0.79 -2.02
CA ALA A 221 -0.12 -1.73 -1.21
C ALA A 221 1.24 -2.04 -1.88
N LYS A 222 1.24 -2.33 -3.19
CA LYS A 222 2.49 -2.56 -3.94
C LYS A 222 3.38 -1.32 -3.97
N GLU A 223 2.83 -0.14 -4.19
CA GLU A 223 3.59 1.12 -4.14
C GLU A 223 4.29 1.34 -2.79
N LEU A 224 3.59 1.09 -1.67
CA LEU A 224 4.19 1.21 -0.33
C LEU A 224 5.35 0.22 -0.13
N ILE A 225 5.24 -1.00 -0.68
CA ILE A 225 6.34 -1.97 -0.69
C ILE A 225 7.50 -1.43 -1.53
N ASP A 226 7.23 -0.95 -2.75
CA ASP A 226 8.23 -0.45 -3.68
C ASP A 226 8.96 0.79 -3.14
N GLU A 227 8.25 1.71 -2.48
CA GLU A 227 8.81 2.89 -1.82
C GLU A 227 9.85 2.50 -0.75
N ASN A 228 9.55 1.48 0.07
CA ASN A 228 10.45 1.01 1.11
C ASN A 228 11.58 0.13 0.55
N ALA A 229 11.29 -0.72 -0.43
CA ALA A 229 12.27 -1.51 -1.17
C ALA A 229 13.31 -0.61 -1.85
N LYS A 230 12.87 0.51 -2.43
CA LYS A 230 13.75 1.52 -3.04
C LYS A 230 14.64 2.21 -2.02
N LYS A 231 14.11 2.62 -0.85
CA LYS A 231 14.92 3.18 0.24
C LYS A 231 16.03 2.23 0.67
N LEU A 232 15.74 0.92 0.71
CA LEU A 232 16.73 -0.11 0.99
C LEU A 232 17.78 -0.19 -0.13
N ALA A 233 17.35 -0.34 -1.38
CA ALA A 233 18.23 -0.50 -2.54
C ALA A 233 19.16 0.70 -2.78
N ASP A 234 18.70 1.92 -2.49
CA ASP A 234 19.46 3.17 -2.68
C ASP A 234 20.46 3.45 -1.54
N GLN A 235 20.38 2.71 -0.42
CA GLN A 235 21.21 2.94 0.77
C GLN A 235 22.74 2.91 0.49
N PRO A 236 23.30 2.04 -0.37
CA PRO A 236 24.72 2.06 -0.72
C PRO A 236 25.19 3.39 -1.28
N ARG A 237 24.47 3.95 -2.26
CA ARG A 237 24.87 5.21 -2.89
C ARG A 237 24.50 6.43 -2.04
N GLN A 238 23.35 6.41 -1.36
CA GLN A 238 22.87 7.59 -0.65
C GLN A 238 23.43 7.75 0.75
N VAL A 239 23.67 6.64 1.46
CA VAL A 239 24.11 6.66 2.87
C VAL A 239 25.58 6.24 2.98
N ILE A 240 25.93 5.11 2.37
CA ILE A 240 27.26 4.51 2.55
C ILE A 240 28.31 5.34 1.81
N TRP A 241 28.09 5.66 0.53
CA TRP A 241 29.02 6.47 -0.26
C TRP A 241 29.24 7.87 0.32
N LYS A 242 28.18 8.57 0.72
CA LYS A 242 28.32 9.90 1.36
C LYS A 242 29.14 9.86 2.65
N LYS A 243 28.98 8.80 3.46
CA LYS A 243 29.77 8.58 4.69
C LYS A 243 31.22 8.17 4.40
N ILE A 244 31.49 7.59 3.23
CA ILE A 244 32.83 7.28 2.73
C ILE A 244 33.51 8.57 2.24
N GLU A 245 32.82 9.39 1.44
CA GLU A 245 33.32 10.68 0.94
C GLU A 245 33.60 11.68 2.07
N SER A 246 32.77 11.73 3.11
CA SER A 246 32.99 12.59 4.29
C SER A 246 34.22 12.19 5.11
N ARG A 247 34.88 11.07 4.77
CA ARG A 247 36.02 10.46 5.48
C ARG A 247 35.74 10.04 6.92
N ASP A 248 34.49 10.07 7.37
CA ASP A 248 34.10 9.58 8.70
C ASP A 248 34.39 8.08 8.86
N ALA A 249 34.30 7.31 7.77
CA ALA A 249 34.66 5.90 7.71
C ALA A 249 36.12 5.64 8.15
N LEU A 250 37.05 6.54 7.82
CA LEU A 250 38.47 6.45 8.19
C LEU A 250 38.75 6.90 9.63
N ALA A 251 37.91 7.81 10.15
CA ALA A 251 38.01 8.34 11.51
C ALA A 251 37.37 7.43 12.56
N SER A 252 36.58 6.43 12.13
CA SER A 252 36.09 5.38 13.03
C SER A 252 37.27 4.64 13.64
N ARG A 253 37.60 5.09 14.86
CA ARG A 253 38.75 4.71 15.67
C ARG A 253 39.12 3.26 15.42
N SER A 254 40.23 3.06 14.72
CA SER A 254 41.06 1.87 14.93
C SER A 254 41.11 1.70 16.44
N LEU A 255 40.49 0.63 16.95
CA LEU A 255 40.64 0.24 18.34
C LEU A 255 42.13 -0.06 18.51
N ASN A 256 42.89 0.98 18.83
CA ASN A 256 44.15 0.81 19.53
C ASN A 256 43.77 -0.10 20.71
N SER A 257 44.43 -1.24 20.80
CA SER A 257 44.28 -2.25 21.85
C SER A 257 44.30 -1.69 23.28
N ALA A 258 44.58 -0.40 23.45
CA ALA A 258 44.59 0.36 24.69
C ALA A 258 43.21 0.82 25.23
N SER A 259 42.08 0.69 24.50
CA SER A 259 40.79 1.25 24.97
C SER A 259 39.64 0.25 25.18
N LEU A 260 39.92 -1.05 25.25
CA LEU A 260 38.91 -2.00 25.71
C LEU A 260 38.76 -1.82 27.23
N PRO A 261 37.59 -1.40 27.74
CA PRO A 261 37.39 -1.25 29.17
C PRO A 261 37.52 -2.63 29.81
N LEU A 262 38.59 -2.86 30.55
CA LEU A 262 38.78 -4.11 31.31
C LEU A 262 37.59 -4.25 32.26
N PRO A 263 36.90 -5.40 32.29
CA PRO A 263 35.73 -5.57 33.13
C PRO A 263 36.13 -5.45 34.60
N ASN A 264 35.45 -4.59 35.36
CA ASN A 264 35.51 -4.66 36.82
C ASN A 264 34.89 -6.00 37.24
N SER A 265 35.69 -6.81 37.91
CA SER A 265 35.59 -8.27 38.08
C SER A 265 34.36 -8.80 38.83
N SER A 266 33.36 -7.97 39.10
CA SER A 266 32.23 -8.32 39.98
C SER A 266 30.84 -8.16 39.36
N ALA A 267 30.71 -7.67 38.11
CA ALA A 267 29.41 -7.48 37.47
C ALA A 267 29.26 -8.36 36.22
N SER A 268 28.39 -9.39 36.31
CA SER A 268 28.06 -10.29 35.19
C SER A 268 27.70 -9.52 33.91
N LYS A 269 26.92 -8.44 34.04
CA LYS A 269 26.56 -7.55 32.93
C LYS A 269 27.78 -6.89 32.26
N ALA A 270 28.78 -6.47 33.04
CA ALA A 270 29.99 -5.85 32.50
C ALA A 270 30.90 -6.86 31.77
N ILE A 271 30.90 -8.11 32.22
CA ILE A 271 31.60 -9.22 31.55
C ILE A 271 30.92 -9.55 30.21
N ASP A 272 29.59 -9.59 30.18
CA ASP A 272 28.85 -9.85 28.93
C ASP A 272 28.97 -8.70 27.93
N GLU A 273 28.98 -7.46 28.42
CA GLU A 273 29.18 -6.26 27.60
C GLU A 273 30.62 -6.18 27.06
N PHE A 274 31.62 -6.56 27.87
CA PHE A 274 33.01 -6.71 27.41
C PHE A 274 33.15 -7.82 26.35
N LYS A 275 32.57 -9.01 26.59
CA LYS A 275 32.56 -10.10 25.61
C LYS A 275 31.92 -9.66 24.30
N LYS A 276 30.81 -8.93 24.37
CA LYS A 276 30.13 -8.37 23.18
C LYS A 276 31.03 -7.39 22.45
N THR A 277 31.65 -6.45 23.16
CA THR A 277 32.55 -5.44 22.58
C THR A 277 33.80 -6.07 21.96
N LEU A 278 34.35 -7.11 22.60
CA LEU A 278 35.50 -7.87 22.10
C LEU A 278 35.13 -8.69 20.87
N ASN A 279 33.95 -9.31 20.86
CA ASN A 279 33.43 -10.02 19.70
C ASN A 279 33.18 -9.05 18.53
N ASP A 280 32.57 -7.89 18.79
CA ASP A 280 32.34 -6.84 17.79
C ASP A 280 33.67 -6.29 17.23
N ALA A 281 34.66 -6.06 18.09
CA ALA A 281 36.00 -5.65 17.68
C ALA A 281 36.73 -6.72 16.84
N SER A 282 36.65 -7.99 17.25
CA SER A 282 37.27 -9.12 16.55
C SER A 282 36.66 -9.36 15.16
N GLN A 283 35.38 -9.03 14.99
CA GLN A 283 34.66 -9.12 13.72
C GLN A 283 34.78 -7.83 12.89
N GLY A 284 35.49 -6.81 13.39
CA GLY A 284 35.70 -5.54 12.69
C GLY A 284 34.45 -4.68 12.57
N ARG A 285 33.46 -4.86 13.45
CA ARG A 285 32.21 -4.07 13.50
C ARG A 285 32.51 -2.70 14.08
N SER A 286 32.78 -1.72 13.22
CA SER A 286 32.86 -0.32 13.64
C SER A 286 31.45 0.20 13.97
N SER A 287 31.38 1.29 14.76
CA SER A 287 30.10 1.94 15.09
C SER A 287 29.30 2.34 13.85
N LEU A 288 29.98 2.72 12.76
CA LEU A 288 29.36 3.03 11.48
C LEU A 288 28.75 1.80 10.79
N ILE A 289 29.43 0.65 10.86
CA ILE A 289 28.89 -0.62 10.34
C ILE A 289 27.63 -1.01 11.12
N GLN A 290 27.64 -0.84 12.44
CA GLN A 290 26.49 -1.13 13.30
C GLN A 290 25.32 -0.17 13.01
N GLU A 291 25.59 1.11 12.79
CA GLU A 291 24.56 2.11 12.46
C GLU A 291 23.91 1.80 11.11
N VAL A 292 24.71 1.51 10.07
CA VAL A 292 24.19 1.17 8.73
C VAL A 292 23.42 -0.14 8.77
N GLN A 293 23.93 -1.15 9.49
CA GLN A 293 23.21 -2.40 9.71
C GLN A 293 21.88 -2.16 10.44
N TYR A 294 21.87 -1.32 11.49
CA TYR A 294 20.66 -1.00 12.22
C TYR A 294 19.61 -0.32 11.32
N THR A 295 20.02 0.62 10.46
CA THR A 295 19.12 1.22 9.48
C THR A 295 18.59 0.19 8.48
N PHE A 296 19.44 -0.71 7.98
CA PHE A 296 19.05 -1.80 7.10
C PHE A 296 18.00 -2.72 7.75
N ASP A 297 18.29 -3.20 8.96
CA ASP A 297 17.42 -4.07 9.74
C ASP A 297 16.10 -3.36 10.11
N THR A 298 16.14 -2.06 10.40
CA THR A 298 14.94 -1.27 10.72
C THR A 298 14.02 -1.15 9.51
N ILE A 299 14.56 -0.88 8.30
CA ILE A 299 13.74 -0.79 7.08
C ILE A 299 13.06 -2.12 6.80
N LEU A 300 13.81 -3.24 6.87
CA LEU A 300 13.25 -4.59 6.69
C LEU A 300 12.21 -4.93 7.77
N GLN A 301 12.47 -4.56 9.02
CA GLN A 301 11.51 -4.77 10.11
C GLN A 301 10.22 -3.97 9.87
N THR A 302 10.31 -2.69 9.48
CA THR A 302 9.13 -1.87 9.17
C THR A 302 8.34 -2.47 8.02
N MET A 303 9.03 -2.85 6.94
CA MET A 303 8.45 -3.55 5.80
C MET A 303 7.70 -4.82 6.21
N ARG A 304 8.27 -5.61 7.12
CA ARG A 304 7.65 -6.86 7.61
C ARG A 304 6.47 -6.59 8.55
N THR A 305 6.62 -5.68 9.51
CA THR A 305 5.53 -5.34 10.43
C THR A 305 4.33 -4.79 9.68
N ASP A 306 4.56 -4.03 8.62
CA ASP A 306 3.51 -3.51 7.75
C ASP A 306 2.69 -4.63 7.10
N LEU A 307 3.32 -5.73 6.70
CA LEU A 307 2.62 -6.90 6.21
C LEU A 307 1.88 -7.68 7.28
N GLU A 308 2.42 -7.76 8.51
CA GLU A 308 1.80 -8.46 9.65
C GLU A 308 0.38 -7.96 9.98
N TYR A 309 0.04 -6.73 9.58
CA TYR A 309 -1.31 -6.17 9.72
C TYR A 309 -2.34 -6.76 8.78
N HIS A 310 -1.93 -7.40 7.68
CA HIS A 310 -2.88 -8.15 6.86
C HIS A 310 -3.43 -9.32 7.69
N PRO A 311 -4.77 -9.51 7.76
CA PRO A 311 -5.36 -10.58 8.55
C PRO A 311 -5.04 -11.94 7.90
N PHE A 312 -3.87 -12.49 8.24
CA PHE A 312 -3.40 -13.80 7.77
C PHE A 312 -4.23 -14.98 8.30
N ASN A 313 -5.26 -14.72 9.11
CA ASN A 313 -5.89 -15.72 9.95
C ASN A 313 -7.42 -15.57 10.07
N ASN A 314 -8.12 -15.33 8.96
CA ASN A 314 -9.56 -15.55 8.93
C ASN A 314 -9.86 -16.98 8.48
N ASN A 315 -10.11 -17.86 9.45
CA ASN A 315 -10.63 -19.23 9.30
C ASN A 315 -12.05 -19.29 8.70
N THR A 316 -12.46 -18.29 7.93
CA THR A 316 -13.72 -18.33 7.19
C THR A 316 -13.50 -19.18 5.93
N GLU A 317 -14.29 -20.25 5.77
CA GLU A 317 -14.21 -21.16 4.61
C GLU A 317 -14.39 -20.44 3.26
N LYS A 318 -15.00 -19.25 3.26
CA LYS A 318 -15.16 -18.40 2.07
C LYS A 318 -14.17 -17.24 2.10
N ASP A 319 -13.51 -17.01 0.96
CA ASP A 319 -12.64 -15.86 0.71
C ASP A 319 -13.49 -14.61 0.46
N GLN A 320 -14.03 -14.04 1.54
CA GLN A 320 -14.88 -12.86 1.46
C GLN A 320 -14.06 -11.66 0.96
N TYR A 321 -14.53 -11.00 -0.11
CA TYR A 321 -13.87 -9.87 -0.77
C TYR A 321 -12.43 -10.14 -1.22
N HIS A 322 -12.12 -11.40 -1.59
CA HIS A 322 -10.79 -11.83 -2.02
C HIS A 322 -9.66 -11.52 -1.02
N SER A 323 -9.98 -11.39 0.26
CA SER A 323 -9.04 -11.03 1.31
C SER A 323 -7.83 -11.97 1.36
N LYS A 324 -8.05 -13.29 1.26
CA LYS A 324 -6.97 -14.29 1.26
C LYS A 324 -6.17 -14.24 -0.03
N THR A 325 -6.85 -14.21 -1.17
CA THR A 325 -6.21 -14.15 -2.49
C THR A 325 -5.31 -12.92 -2.62
N ASP A 326 -5.82 -11.74 -2.23
CA ASP A 326 -5.07 -10.49 -2.31
C ASP A 326 -3.92 -10.46 -1.31
N THR A 327 -4.14 -10.94 -0.08
CA THR A 327 -3.08 -11.02 0.94
C THR A 327 -1.94 -11.94 0.49
N ASP A 328 -2.25 -13.09 -0.11
CA ASP A 328 -1.21 -14.00 -0.62
C ASP A 328 -0.50 -13.45 -1.86
N MET A 329 -1.20 -12.70 -2.71
CA MET A 329 -0.58 -11.99 -3.84
C MET A 329 0.37 -10.89 -3.37
N ILE A 330 -0.05 -10.05 -2.41
CA ILE A 330 0.77 -8.99 -1.82
C ILE A 330 1.98 -9.61 -1.09
N ARG A 331 1.79 -10.73 -0.39
CA ARG A 331 2.88 -11.47 0.26
C ARG A 331 3.95 -11.92 -0.73
N LYS A 332 3.55 -12.58 -1.83
CA LYS A 332 4.50 -13.00 -2.88
C LYS A 332 5.22 -11.80 -3.49
N TYR A 333 4.48 -10.73 -3.78
CA TYR A 333 5.04 -9.49 -4.30
C TYR A 333 6.10 -8.91 -3.37
N PHE A 334 5.84 -8.92 -2.05
CA PHE A 334 6.80 -8.49 -1.05
C PHE A 334 8.07 -9.35 -1.01
N GLU A 335 7.94 -10.68 -1.03
CA GLU A 335 9.10 -11.57 -1.00
C GLU A 335 10.01 -11.31 -2.20
N ASP A 336 9.41 -11.12 -3.38
CA ASP A 336 10.14 -10.79 -4.61
C ASP A 336 10.73 -9.37 -4.55
N ALA A 337 9.99 -8.39 -4.03
CA ALA A 337 10.48 -7.01 -3.86
C ALA A 337 11.66 -6.94 -2.86
N CYS A 338 11.58 -7.63 -1.73
CA CYS A 338 12.68 -7.74 -0.76
C CYS A 338 13.90 -8.41 -1.40
N PHE A 339 13.70 -9.53 -2.10
CA PHE A 339 14.79 -10.22 -2.80
C PHE A 339 15.47 -9.32 -3.84
N ASN A 340 14.69 -8.60 -4.65
CA ASN A 340 15.20 -7.68 -5.67
C ASN A 340 15.90 -6.46 -5.05
N ALA A 341 15.35 -5.90 -3.97
CA ALA A 341 15.95 -4.77 -3.25
C ALA A 341 17.29 -5.15 -2.63
N ILE A 342 17.40 -6.31 -1.99
CA ILE A 342 18.65 -6.79 -1.40
C ILE A 342 19.66 -7.17 -2.50
N SER A 343 19.21 -7.75 -3.60
CA SER A 343 20.08 -8.00 -4.77
C SER A 343 20.64 -6.68 -5.31
N THR A 344 19.79 -5.65 -5.44
CA THR A 344 20.18 -4.31 -5.91
C THR A 344 21.11 -3.62 -4.89
N TYR A 345 20.88 -3.85 -3.61
CA TYR A 345 21.78 -3.40 -2.55
C TYR A 345 23.17 -4.02 -2.69
N ALA A 346 23.24 -5.33 -2.93
CA ALA A 346 24.49 -6.06 -3.14
C ALA A 346 25.21 -5.58 -4.42
N THR A 347 24.50 -5.39 -5.53
CA THR A 347 25.09 -4.79 -6.75
C THR A 347 25.55 -3.37 -6.50
N GLY A 348 24.79 -2.57 -5.75
CA GLY A 348 25.20 -1.23 -5.34
C GLY A 348 26.50 -1.23 -4.55
N LEU A 349 26.72 -2.19 -3.65
CA LEU A 349 28.00 -2.36 -2.96
C LEU A 349 29.14 -2.79 -3.89
N LYS A 350 28.86 -3.64 -4.90
CA LYS A 350 29.84 -4.01 -5.94
C LYS A 350 30.28 -2.79 -6.75
N ASP A 351 29.32 -1.97 -7.21
CA ASP A 351 29.61 -0.73 -7.93
C ASP A 351 30.53 0.20 -7.12
N LEU A 352 30.27 0.35 -5.80
CA LEU A 352 31.14 1.14 -4.93
C LEU A 352 32.56 0.59 -4.85
N LEU A 353 32.75 -0.74 -4.87
CA LEU A 353 34.08 -1.33 -4.89
C LEU A 353 34.81 -1.06 -6.20
N ASP A 354 34.10 -1.08 -7.33
CA ASP A 354 34.69 -0.79 -8.64
C ASP A 354 35.05 0.70 -8.78
N ASP A 355 34.22 1.61 -8.28
CA ASP A 355 34.55 3.04 -8.20
C ASP A 355 35.81 3.29 -7.34
N LEU A 356 35.98 2.53 -6.25
CA LEU A 356 37.16 2.64 -5.38
C LEU A 356 38.45 2.14 -6.03
N LYS A 357 38.39 1.15 -6.95
CA LYS A 357 39.57 0.69 -7.71
C LYS A 357 40.15 1.77 -8.62
N GLY A 358 39.32 2.71 -9.08
CA GLY A 358 39.74 3.85 -9.91
C GLY A 358 40.35 5.03 -9.15
N SER A 359 40.38 4.99 -7.81
CA SER A 359 40.85 6.11 -6.98
C SER A 359 42.37 6.27 -6.99
N THR A 360 42.84 7.53 -7.01
CA THR A 360 44.27 7.88 -7.03
C THR A 360 45.02 7.58 -5.72
N ASP A 361 44.32 7.37 -4.60
CA ASP A 361 44.93 7.04 -3.29
C ASP A 361 44.69 5.57 -2.92
N GLU A 362 45.66 4.73 -3.26
CA GLU A 362 45.66 3.28 -3.04
C GLU A 362 45.49 2.90 -1.56
N LYS A 363 46.00 3.70 -0.60
CA LYS A 363 45.87 3.40 0.83
C LYS A 363 44.47 3.68 1.35
N THR A 364 43.87 4.77 0.91
CA THR A 364 42.50 5.13 1.30
C THR A 364 41.48 4.23 0.62
N ALA A 365 41.67 3.94 -0.66
CA ALA A 365 40.86 2.98 -1.42
C ALA A 365 40.84 1.61 -0.75
N ASN A 366 42.00 1.07 -0.37
CA ASN A 366 42.09 -0.21 0.33
C ASN A 366 41.34 -0.23 1.67
N LYS A 367 41.41 0.84 2.48
CA LYS A 367 40.67 0.93 3.74
C LYS A 367 39.16 0.98 3.53
N MET A 368 38.71 1.71 2.51
CA MET A 368 37.30 1.84 2.15
C MET A 368 36.74 0.53 1.59
N SER A 369 37.50 -0.18 0.75
CA SER A 369 37.12 -1.50 0.25
C SER A 369 36.95 -2.51 1.40
N ILE A 370 37.87 -2.54 2.37
CA ILE A 370 37.72 -3.39 3.56
C ILE A 370 36.46 -3.04 4.36
N PHE A 371 36.15 -1.74 4.51
CA PHE A 371 34.93 -1.30 5.18
C PHE A 371 33.67 -1.84 4.48
N VAL A 372 33.58 -1.66 3.15
CA VAL A 372 32.45 -2.16 2.34
C VAL A 372 32.31 -3.67 2.45
N GLY A 373 33.41 -4.42 2.38
CA GLY A 373 33.37 -5.88 2.58
C GLY A 373 32.91 -6.29 3.96
N ARG A 374 33.44 -5.66 5.02
CA ARG A 374 33.01 -5.95 6.41
C ARG A 374 31.54 -5.65 6.62
N LEU A 375 31.01 -4.60 5.99
CA LEU A 375 29.59 -4.30 6.01
C LEU A 375 28.78 -5.38 5.29
N ALA A 376 29.17 -5.78 4.08
CA ALA A 376 28.50 -6.85 3.33
C ALA A 376 28.44 -8.17 4.12
N ARG A 377 29.56 -8.57 4.74
CA ARG A 377 29.63 -9.74 5.63
C ARG A 377 28.76 -9.58 6.88
N THR A 378 28.74 -8.39 7.47
CA THR A 378 27.93 -8.13 8.67
C THR A 378 26.44 -8.26 8.34
N ILE A 379 26.00 -7.74 7.21
CA ILE A 379 24.61 -7.89 6.75
C ILE A 379 24.31 -9.37 6.45
N GLY A 380 25.15 -10.04 5.67
CA GLY A 380 24.92 -11.44 5.25
C GLY A 380 24.93 -12.48 6.37
N ILE A 381 25.68 -12.24 7.46
CA ILE A 381 25.81 -13.20 8.58
C ILE A 381 25.04 -12.75 9.83
N SER A 382 24.96 -11.44 10.09
CA SER A 382 24.54 -10.90 11.39
C SER A 382 23.18 -10.20 11.37
N SER A 383 22.62 -9.91 10.19
CA SER A 383 21.26 -9.39 10.08
C SER A 383 20.26 -10.45 10.54
N LYS A 384 19.45 -10.09 11.52
CA LYS A 384 18.37 -10.96 12.02
C LYS A 384 17.14 -10.89 11.12
N GLU A 385 16.95 -9.76 10.44
CA GLU A 385 15.75 -9.47 9.66
C GLU A 385 15.87 -9.87 8.18
N LEU A 386 17.09 -10.04 7.67
CA LEU A 386 17.36 -10.58 6.33
C LEU A 386 16.66 -11.93 6.07
N PRO A 387 16.89 -13.00 6.88
CA PRO A 387 16.20 -14.27 6.65
C PRO A 387 14.69 -14.14 6.88
N ARG A 388 14.26 -13.33 7.86
CA ARG A 388 12.86 -13.14 8.23
C ARG A 388 12.02 -12.41 7.18
N SER A 389 12.65 -11.58 6.35
CA SER A 389 11.96 -10.79 5.33
C SER A 389 11.93 -11.50 3.97
N VAL A 390 12.91 -12.36 3.70
CA VAL A 390 12.98 -13.17 2.47
C VAL A 390 12.09 -14.41 2.57
N THR A 391 11.99 -15.01 3.77
CA THR A 391 11.05 -16.10 4.04
C THR A 391 10.03 -15.62 5.05
N LEU A 392 8.84 -15.20 4.57
CA LEU A 392 7.68 -14.93 5.42
C LEU A 392 7.09 -16.27 5.91
N THR A 393 7.86 -17.08 6.65
CA THR A 393 7.32 -18.23 7.35
C THR A 393 6.33 -17.74 8.41
N LYS A 394 5.19 -18.42 8.51
CA LYS A 394 4.17 -18.13 9.53
C LYS A 394 4.85 -18.05 10.91
N PRO A 395 4.35 -17.23 11.85
CA PRO A 395 4.78 -17.32 13.24
C PRO A 395 4.20 -18.60 13.85
N ALA A 396 4.76 -19.75 13.47
CA ALA A 396 4.62 -20.97 14.22
C ALA A 396 5.63 -20.88 15.37
N THR A 397 5.08 -20.91 16.58
CA THR A 397 5.78 -21.20 17.83
C THR A 397 7.04 -22.05 17.62
N LEU A 398 8.20 -21.45 17.88
CA LEU A 398 9.51 -22.12 17.97
C LEU A 398 10.01 -22.78 16.67
N GLU A 399 10.24 -22.01 15.60
CA GLU A 399 11.11 -22.49 14.52
C GLU A 399 12.60 -22.34 14.89
N LEU A 400 13.27 -23.48 15.02
CA LEU A 400 14.73 -23.59 15.12
C LEU A 400 15.37 -22.94 13.88
N LYS A 401 16.43 -22.14 14.06
CA LYS A 401 17.21 -21.47 13.00
C LYS A 401 17.60 -22.36 11.80
N SER A 402 17.57 -23.68 11.96
CA SER A 402 17.92 -24.70 10.96
C SER A 402 17.02 -24.77 9.72
N GLY A 403 15.88 -24.07 9.69
CA GLY A 403 14.98 -24.02 8.51
C GLY A 403 15.32 -22.92 7.51
N LEU A 404 15.89 -21.80 7.97
CA LEU A 404 16.13 -20.59 7.18
C LEU A 404 17.29 -20.76 6.17
N ASP A 405 18.29 -21.56 6.53
CA ASP A 405 19.45 -21.87 5.67
C ASP A 405 19.11 -22.75 4.46
N LYS A 406 17.86 -23.23 4.34
CA LYS A 406 17.40 -24.10 3.26
C LYS A 406 16.76 -23.36 2.09
N ASP A 407 16.42 -22.07 2.25
CA ASP A 407 15.81 -21.31 1.16
C ASP A 407 16.87 -20.92 0.10
N PRO A 408 16.71 -21.32 -1.17
CA PRO A 408 17.66 -21.00 -2.22
C PRO A 408 17.79 -19.49 -2.49
N LYS A 409 16.74 -18.70 -2.28
CA LYS A 409 16.77 -17.24 -2.45
C LYS A 409 17.64 -16.59 -1.38
N TYR A 410 17.45 -16.97 -0.12
CA TYR A 410 18.25 -16.46 0.99
C TYR A 410 19.73 -16.84 0.84
N LYS A 411 20.01 -18.11 0.54
CA LYS A 411 21.38 -18.59 0.35
C LYS A 411 22.09 -17.86 -0.78
N LYS A 412 21.41 -17.64 -1.91
CA LYS A 412 21.97 -16.85 -3.02
C LYS A 412 22.34 -15.42 -2.58
N LEU A 413 21.46 -14.73 -1.85
CA LEU A 413 21.76 -13.37 -1.35
C LEU A 413 22.93 -13.36 -0.37
N GLN A 414 23.02 -14.38 0.48
CA GLN A 414 24.12 -14.54 1.41
C GLN A 414 25.45 -14.77 0.66
N ASP A 415 25.45 -15.66 -0.33
CA ASP A 415 26.61 -15.93 -1.18
C ASP A 415 27.03 -14.65 -1.93
N ASP A 416 26.08 -13.91 -2.51
CA ASP A 416 26.32 -12.64 -3.20
C ASP A 416 26.99 -11.59 -2.30
N LEU A 417 26.57 -11.49 -1.03
CA LEU A 417 27.18 -10.59 -0.04
C LEU A 417 28.55 -11.06 0.46
N LEU A 418 28.77 -12.37 0.54
CA LEU A 418 30.08 -12.94 0.90
C LEU A 418 31.10 -12.80 -0.24
N ASP A 419 30.67 -12.92 -1.48
CA ASP A 419 31.50 -12.68 -2.66
C ASP A 419 32.02 -11.24 -2.70
N ILE A 420 31.19 -10.27 -2.29
CA ILE A 420 31.59 -8.86 -2.11
C ILE A 420 32.67 -8.74 -1.04
N PHE A 421 32.51 -9.45 0.08
CA PHE A 421 33.53 -9.48 1.14
C PHE A 421 34.86 -10.05 0.64
N HIS A 422 34.85 -11.13 -0.15
CA HIS A 422 36.07 -11.71 -0.71
C HIS A 422 36.73 -10.75 -1.72
N SER A 423 35.95 -10.21 -2.65
CA SER A 423 36.42 -9.28 -3.69
C SER A 423 37.02 -8.01 -3.09
N SER A 424 36.47 -7.51 -1.99
CA SER A 424 36.96 -6.30 -1.34
C SER A 424 38.31 -6.46 -0.64
N HIS A 425 38.68 -7.70 -0.27
CA HIS A 425 39.94 -7.99 0.42
C HIS A 425 41.07 -8.37 -0.55
N GLU A 426 40.77 -8.71 -1.80
CA GLU A 426 41.77 -9.12 -2.80
C GLU A 426 42.84 -8.04 -3.02
N SER A 427 42.43 -6.78 -3.20
CA SER A 427 43.34 -5.64 -3.36
C SER A 427 44.24 -5.44 -2.14
N TRP A 428 43.68 -5.59 -0.93
CA TRP A 428 44.44 -5.50 0.31
C TRP A 428 45.45 -6.66 0.44
N ILE A 429 45.04 -7.90 0.15
CA ILE A 429 45.92 -9.08 0.19
C ILE A 429 47.09 -8.90 -0.79
N SER A 430 46.82 -8.44 -2.01
CA SER A 430 47.85 -8.15 -3.02
C SER A 430 48.83 -7.07 -2.53
N THR A 431 48.31 -5.99 -1.95
CA THR A 431 49.14 -4.90 -1.40
C THR A 431 50.03 -5.40 -0.25
N VAL A 432 49.48 -6.18 0.68
CA VAL A 432 50.21 -6.76 1.81
C VAL A 432 51.25 -7.76 1.33
N ALA A 433 50.91 -8.62 0.36
CA ALA A 433 51.85 -9.58 -0.22
C ALA A 433 53.04 -8.85 -0.90
N LYS A 434 52.78 -7.76 -1.62
CA LYS A 434 53.81 -6.93 -2.25
C LYS A 434 54.72 -6.25 -1.22
N GLU A 435 54.15 -5.65 -0.18
CA GLU A 435 54.91 -4.99 0.90
C GLU A 435 55.70 -6.00 1.75
N PHE A 436 55.11 -7.16 2.05
CA PHE A 436 55.79 -8.26 2.71
C PHE A 436 56.93 -8.79 1.84
N GLY A 437 56.73 -8.98 0.53
CA GLY A 437 57.77 -9.38 -0.41
C GLY A 437 58.93 -8.40 -0.48
N LYS A 438 58.65 -7.08 -0.47
CA LYS A 438 59.69 -6.04 -0.38
C LYS A 438 60.43 -6.08 0.96
N SER A 439 59.71 -6.23 2.07
CA SER A 439 60.30 -6.25 3.40
C SER A 439 61.13 -7.51 3.62
N LEU A 440 60.68 -8.65 3.10
CA LEU A 440 61.40 -9.92 3.10
C LEU A 440 62.64 -9.83 2.22
N SER A 441 62.58 -9.25 1.02
CA SER A 441 63.77 -9.08 0.17
C SER A 441 64.80 -8.14 0.78
N VAL A 442 64.37 -7.03 1.39
CA VAL A 442 65.23 -6.13 2.16
C VAL A 442 65.81 -6.82 3.39
N GLY A 443 65.02 -7.63 4.09
CA GLY A 443 65.45 -8.42 5.25
C GLY A 443 66.52 -9.43 4.86
N LEU A 444 66.25 -10.24 3.83
CA LEU A 444 67.16 -11.25 3.29
C LEU A 444 68.46 -10.65 2.76
N ALA A 445 68.41 -9.47 2.14
CA ALA A 445 69.60 -8.75 1.66
C ALA A 445 70.43 -8.13 2.79
N ARG A 446 69.82 -7.84 3.94
CA ARG A 446 70.50 -7.26 5.13
C ARG A 446 70.99 -8.31 6.11
N THR A 447 70.37 -9.49 6.14
CA THR A 447 70.87 -10.62 6.92
C THR A 447 72.14 -11.15 6.28
N ARG A 448 73.27 -10.94 6.96
CA ARG A 448 74.46 -11.76 6.74
C ARG A 448 74.10 -13.16 7.21
N TRP A 449 73.91 -14.08 6.28
CA TRP A 449 73.81 -15.50 6.58
C TRP A 449 75.12 -15.88 7.26
N ASN A 450 75.06 -16.13 8.57
CA ASN A 450 76.22 -16.66 9.26
C ASN A 450 76.23 -18.16 8.98
N ASP A 451 77.06 -18.58 8.02
CA ASP A 451 77.28 -19.99 7.69
C ASP A 451 77.87 -20.80 8.86
N GLU A 452 78.23 -20.12 9.97
CA GLU A 452 78.62 -20.74 11.24
C GLU A 452 77.44 -21.07 12.17
N CYS A 453 76.19 -20.95 11.70
CA CYS A 453 75.05 -21.38 12.49
C CYS A 453 75.15 -22.90 12.75
N SER A 454 75.34 -23.28 14.01
CA SER A 454 75.52 -24.67 14.45
C SER A 454 74.36 -25.60 14.02
N ALA A 455 73.18 -25.05 13.72
CA ALA A 455 72.08 -25.79 13.12
C ALA A 455 72.36 -26.25 11.68
N ALA A 456 73.10 -25.50 10.87
CA ALA A 456 73.48 -25.91 9.51
C ALA A 456 74.53 -27.03 9.51
N LEU A 457 75.44 -27.03 10.50
CA LEU A 457 76.43 -28.11 10.71
C LEU A 457 75.78 -29.43 11.10
N VAL A 458 74.68 -29.40 11.88
CA VAL A 458 73.90 -30.60 12.24
C VAL A 458 73.19 -31.20 11.02
N TRP A 459 72.76 -30.37 10.06
CA TRP A 459 72.11 -30.83 8.82
C TRP A 459 73.10 -31.21 7.71
N ALA A 460 74.30 -30.63 7.69
CA ALA A 460 75.33 -30.90 6.68
C ALA A 460 76.21 -32.14 6.97
N GLY A 461 75.98 -32.85 8.07
CA GLY A 461 76.60 -34.15 8.33
C GLY A 461 78.13 -34.12 8.36
N LYS A 462 78.73 -33.02 8.78
CA LYS A 462 80.19 -32.92 8.99
C LYS A 462 80.46 -32.69 10.48
N THR A 463 80.67 -33.80 11.19
CA THR A 463 81.35 -33.84 12.48
C THR A 463 82.83 -33.54 12.32
#